data_AF-A0AA91EUQ9-F1
#
_entry.id   AF-A0AA91EUQ9-F1
#
_cell.length_a   1.000
_cell.length_b   1.000
_cell.length_c   1.000
_cell.angle_alpha   90.00
_cell.angle_beta   90.00
_cell.angle_gamma   90.00
#
_symmetry.space_group_name_H-M   'P 1'
#
loop_
_entity.id
_entity.type
_entity.pdbx_description
1 polymer ?
#
loop_
_entity_poly.entity_id
_entity_poly.type
_entity_poly.pdbx_seq_one_letter_code
_entity_poly.pdbx_strand_id
1 'polypeptide(L)'
;MQQLGAAAHHATPFLAAAPDHEREALHEELAAEHERIAGGVDSAIDIGVVDEKIDPSHTRGKITQALAEAPARRGRHKNIPL
;
A
#
# COMPACT_ATOMS: atom_id res chain seq x y z
N MET A 1 3.41 -0.76 -24.05
CA MET A 1 2.57 0.29 -23.41
C MET A 1 1.14 -0.17 -23.41
N GLN A 2 0.41 0.09 -22.31
CA GLN A 2 -0.92 -0.41 -21.91
C GLN A 2 -0.85 -1.81 -21.25
N GLN A 3 -1.26 -2.06 -20.00
CA GLN A 3 -1.98 -1.29 -18.98
C GLN A 3 -1.57 -1.86 -17.60
N LEU A 4 -1.21 -1.00 -16.65
CA LEU A 4 -1.30 -1.30 -15.22
C LEU A 4 -2.71 -0.91 -14.75
N GLY A 5 -3.36 -1.77 -13.96
CA GLY A 5 -4.52 -1.38 -13.13
C GLY A 5 -5.82 -2.14 -13.41
N ALA A 6 -5.90 -3.41 -12.98
CA ALA A 6 -7.17 -4.14 -12.87
C ALA A 6 -7.04 -5.31 -11.88
N ALA A 7 -6.94 -5.03 -10.57
CA ALA A 7 -7.03 -6.08 -9.54
C ALA A 7 -8.23 -5.91 -8.59
N ALA A 8 -9.04 -4.87 -8.75
CA ALA A 8 -10.19 -4.59 -7.87
C ALA A 8 -11.58 -4.79 -8.54
N HIS A 9 -11.64 -5.17 -9.82
CA HIS A 9 -12.90 -5.23 -10.58
C HIS A 9 -13.61 -6.59 -10.59
N HIS A 10 -13.09 -7.62 -9.92
CA HIS A 10 -13.63 -8.99 -10.01
C HIS A 10 -14.30 -9.54 -8.73
N ALA A 11 -14.24 -8.85 -7.59
CA ALA A 11 -14.80 -9.37 -6.33
C ALA A 11 -16.31 -9.10 -6.18
N THR A 12 -16.80 -7.95 -6.65
CA THR A 12 -18.20 -7.53 -6.53
C THR A 12 -19.24 -8.48 -7.17
N PRO A 13 -18.98 -9.14 -8.33
CA PRO A 13 -19.92 -10.11 -8.89
C PRO A 13 -20.16 -11.32 -7.99
N PHE A 14 -19.15 -11.77 -7.24
CA PHE A 14 -19.23 -12.96 -6.38
C PHE A 14 -20.04 -12.72 -5.11
N LEU A 15 -19.81 -11.60 -4.42
CA LEU A 15 -20.60 -11.23 -3.23
C LEU A 15 -22.06 -10.96 -3.56
N ALA A 16 -22.36 -10.35 -4.70
CA ALA A 16 -23.73 -10.05 -5.10
C ALA A 16 -24.55 -11.32 -5.37
N ALA A 17 -23.90 -12.37 -5.91
CA ALA A 17 -24.52 -13.65 -6.25
C ALA A 17 -24.61 -14.65 -5.08
N ALA A 18 -23.98 -14.37 -3.94
CA ALA A 18 -23.97 -15.27 -2.79
C ALA A 18 -25.33 -15.28 -2.04
N PRO A 19 -25.75 -16.43 -1.48
CA PRO A 19 -26.88 -16.52 -0.57
C PRO A 19 -26.68 -15.63 0.66
N ASP A 20 -27.76 -15.00 1.18
CA ASP A 20 -27.67 -14.02 2.28
C ASP A 20 -26.97 -14.55 3.54
N HIS A 21 -27.13 -15.84 3.84
CA HIS A 21 -26.54 -16.47 5.03
C HIS A 21 -25.06 -16.84 4.86
N GLU A 22 -24.54 -16.87 3.64
CA GLU A 22 -23.13 -17.18 3.32
C GLU A 22 -22.34 -15.92 2.93
N ARG A 23 -23.04 -14.84 2.58
CA ARG A 23 -22.47 -13.59 2.05
C ARG A 23 -21.43 -12.97 2.98
N GLU A 24 -21.67 -12.95 4.29
CA GLU A 24 -20.75 -12.36 5.26
C GLU A 24 -19.47 -13.19 5.40
N ALA A 25 -19.59 -14.51 5.49
CA ALA A 25 -18.45 -15.41 5.57
C ALA A 25 -17.58 -15.34 4.29
N LEU A 26 -18.23 -15.27 3.12
CA LEU A 26 -17.54 -15.07 1.84
C LEU A 26 -16.85 -13.69 1.79
N HIS A 27 -17.45 -12.66 2.36
CA HIS A 27 -16.84 -11.33 2.42
C HIS A 27 -15.57 -11.32 3.27
N GLU A 28 -15.60 -11.93 4.46
CA GLU A 28 -14.43 -12.06 5.33
C GLU A 28 -13.29 -12.84 4.65
N GLU A 29 -13.62 -13.95 3.98
CA GLU A 29 -12.63 -14.74 3.25
C GLU A 29 -11.96 -13.93 2.12
N LEU A 30 -12.76 -13.24 1.30
CA LEU A 30 -12.26 -12.42 0.21
C LEU A 30 -11.46 -11.21 0.71
N ALA A 31 -11.86 -10.61 1.84
CA ALA A 31 -11.11 -9.52 2.45
C ALA A 31 -9.75 -9.99 2.98
N ALA A 32 -9.69 -11.14 3.65
CA ALA A 32 -8.45 -11.73 4.14
C ALA A 32 -7.51 -12.14 3.00
N GLU A 33 -8.05 -12.62 1.88
CA GLU A 33 -7.27 -12.86 0.66
C GLU A 33 -6.71 -11.56 0.09
N HIS A 34 -7.56 -10.52 0.00
CA HIS A 34 -7.16 -9.22 -0.52
C HIS A 34 -6.05 -8.57 0.33
N GLU A 35 -6.15 -8.63 1.65
CA GLU A 35 -5.13 -8.09 2.57
C GLU A 35 -3.77 -8.77 2.39
N ARG A 36 -3.75 -10.07 2.05
CA ARG A 36 -2.49 -10.81 1.82
C ARG A 36 -1.79 -10.40 0.52
N ILE A 37 -2.56 -10.03 -0.51
CA ILE A 37 -2.02 -9.71 -1.84
C ILE A 37 -1.86 -8.20 -2.08
N ALA A 38 -2.59 -7.36 -1.34
CA ALA A 38 -2.64 -5.93 -1.57
C ALA A 38 -2.26 -5.14 -0.32
N GLY A 39 -1.34 -4.17 -0.48
CA GLY A 39 -1.03 -3.18 0.56
C GLY A 39 0.09 -3.56 1.52
N GLY A 40 0.66 -4.77 1.41
CA GLY A 40 1.85 -5.16 2.17
C GLY A 40 3.08 -4.30 1.83
N VAL A 41 3.95 -4.08 2.82
CA VAL A 41 5.21 -3.32 2.66
C VAL A 41 6.09 -3.94 1.57
N ASP A 42 6.05 -5.27 1.41
CA ASP A 42 6.83 -5.97 0.39
C ASP A 42 6.38 -5.58 -1.03
N SER A 43 5.06 -5.49 -1.28
CA SER A 43 4.54 -4.99 -2.55
C SER A 43 4.88 -3.52 -2.78
N ALA A 44 4.92 -2.71 -1.73
CA ALA A 44 5.31 -1.30 -1.79
C ALA A 44 6.80 -1.12 -2.16
N ILE A 45 7.66 -2.05 -1.72
CA ILE A 45 9.07 -2.11 -2.12
C ILE A 45 9.19 -2.47 -3.61
N ASP A 46 8.45 -3.47 -4.07
CA ASP A 46 8.50 -3.92 -5.48
C ASP A 46 8.13 -2.81 -6.47
N ILE A 47 7.16 -1.96 -6.13
CA ILE A 47 6.77 -0.81 -6.97
C ILE A 47 7.63 0.44 -6.74
N GLY A 48 8.57 0.41 -5.79
CA GLY A 48 9.53 1.48 -5.51
C GLY A 48 8.95 2.69 -4.77
N VAL A 49 7.79 2.56 -4.12
CA VAL A 49 7.26 3.63 -3.26
C VAL A 49 7.80 3.56 -1.83
N VAL A 50 8.39 2.43 -1.45
CA VAL A 50 9.13 2.23 -0.19
C VAL A 50 10.54 1.78 -0.52
N ASP A 51 11.54 2.47 0.04
CA ASP A 51 12.95 2.14 -0.22
C ASP A 51 13.43 0.90 0.55
N GLU A 52 12.99 0.72 1.81
CA GLU A 52 13.48 -0.35 2.69
C GLU A 52 12.44 -0.72 3.77
N LYS A 53 12.36 -2.02 4.09
CA LYS A 53 11.71 -2.52 5.32
C LYS A 53 12.78 -2.71 6.40
N ILE A 54 12.61 -2.07 7.55
CA ILE A 54 13.61 -2.05 8.63
C ILE A 54 13.15 -2.80 9.88
N ASP A 55 14.10 -3.25 10.71
CA ASP A 55 13.82 -3.70 12.07
C ASP A 55 13.35 -2.51 12.94
N PRO A 56 12.22 -2.61 13.65
CA PRO A 56 11.71 -1.52 14.50
C PRO A 56 12.72 -0.98 15.52
N SER A 57 13.60 -1.83 16.06
CA SER A 57 14.62 -1.45 17.05
C SER A 57 15.68 -0.48 16.49
N HIS A 58 15.87 -0.46 15.16
CA HIS A 58 16.85 0.38 14.49
C HIS A 58 16.27 1.67 13.89
N THR A 59 14.97 1.91 14.05
CA THR A 59 14.25 3.05 13.46
C THR A 59 14.95 4.39 13.68
N ARG A 60 15.34 4.68 14.93
CA ARG A 60 16.03 5.94 15.27
C ARG A 60 17.35 6.12 14.51
N GLY A 61 18.13 5.05 14.41
CA GLY A 61 19.44 5.08 13.73
C GLY A 61 19.26 5.28 12.22
N LYS A 62 18.36 4.51 11.60
CA LYS A 62 18.06 4.61 10.16
C LYS A 62 17.53 6.00 9.76
N ILE A 63 16.63 6.58 10.55
CA ILE A 63 16.15 7.95 10.31
C ILE A 63 17.31 8.96 10.38
N THR A 64 18.15 8.85 11.41
CA THR A 64 19.27 9.78 11.60
C THR A 64 20.26 9.70 10.44
N GLN A 65 20.57 8.49 9.99
CA GLN A 65 21.42 8.25 8.83
C GLN A 65 20.83 8.84 7.55
N ALA A 66 19.55 8.54 7.26
CA ALA A 66 18.88 9.04 6.06
C ALA A 66 18.85 10.57 5.99
N LEU A 67 18.61 11.24 7.12
CA LEU A 67 18.65 12.70 7.20
C LEU A 67 20.06 13.28 7.02
N ALA A 68 21.09 12.61 7.55
CA ALA A 68 22.48 13.04 7.41
C ALA A 68 23.01 12.89 5.98
N GLU A 69 22.58 11.83 5.29
CA GLU A 69 22.97 11.55 3.89
C GLU A 69 22.18 12.40 2.88
N ALA A 70 20.98 12.86 3.24
CA ALA A 70 20.16 13.68 2.36
C ALA A 70 20.84 15.04 2.07
N PRO A 71 20.98 15.43 0.79
CA PRO A 71 21.55 16.72 0.44
C PRO A 71 20.62 17.85 0.91
N ALA A 72 21.21 18.92 1.46
CA ALA A 72 20.45 20.11 1.83
C ALA A 72 19.72 20.70 0.62
N ARG A 73 18.39 20.81 0.70
CA ARG A 73 17.55 21.40 -0.35
C ARG A 73 16.69 22.52 0.21
N ARG A 74 16.43 23.54 -0.60
CA ARG A 74 15.45 24.59 -0.30
C ARG A 74 14.26 24.45 -1.24
N GLY A 75 13.05 24.42 -0.68
CA GLY A 75 11.83 24.41 -1.47
C GLY A 75 11.70 25.69 -2.31
N ARG A 76 11.18 25.56 -3.53
CA ARG A 76 10.64 26.71 -4.27
C ARG A 76 9.22 26.92 -3.75
N HIS A 77 9.01 27.98 -2.96
CA HIS A 77 7.69 28.32 -2.42
C HIS A 77 6.68 28.49 -3.57
N LYS A 78 5.49 27.91 -3.42
CA LYS A 78 4.36 28.03 -4.36
C LYS A 78 3.09 28.43 -3.60
N ASN A 79 2.04 28.79 -4.33
CA ASN A 79 0.75 29.17 -3.76
C ASN A 79 -0.08 27.91 -3.46
N ILE A 80 -0.01 27.40 -2.23
CA ILE A 80 -0.86 26.28 -1.79
C ILE A 80 -2.33 26.71 -1.77
N PRO A 81 -3.30 25.81 -2.04
CA PRO A 81 -4.71 26.12 -1.87
C PRO A 81 -5.00 26.62 -0.45
N LEU A 82 -5.82 27.67 -0.35
CA LEU A 82 -6.29 28.26 0.90
C LEU A 82 -7.71 27.81 1.22
#